data_AF-A0A8H8XKK9-F1
#
_entry.id   AF-A0A8H8XKK9-F1
#
_cell.length_a   1.000
_cell.length_b   1.000
_cell.length_c   1.000
_cell.angle_alpha   90.00
_cell.angle_beta   90.00
_cell.angle_gamma   90.00
#
_symmetry.space_group_name_H-M   'P 1'
#
loop_
_entity.id
_entity.type
_entity.pdbx_description
1 polymer ?
#
loop_
_entity_poly.entity_id
_entity_poly.type
_entity_poly.pdbx_seq_one_letter_code
_entity_poly.pdbx_strand_id
1 'polypeptide(L)'
;MEEKNKLSAKMEEQITEKLSDAFESVVKQKNEYYQNNPQKIPEIGSTGKLISSAALTNSAISGGASLIPGPYGMLAVVPEIILVTRNQISLIYDIAAAHGKRDLMTKELAAMVFVSAMGSGAGSLLVVHGGKYLVRRTSLRVFQRLVTALGGKITQQALKSTISKWLPGVGAAAMAAWTNYLTRQIGKKATEIFSSELEFEDNIIDIELIEEKENSPAEDGSKKSNDYYKIQALSNLMKIDGKSDEEELALIASTIEQSNLTPEEKISLISNISSTETKLEGIEIIADSPSESISLIAEMIALAKADGKIHITEKLYIKQVGKMLGFSDSDIEEMISA
;
A
#
# COMPACT_ATOMS: atom_id res chain seq x y z
N MET A 1 -14.49 -1.67 -22.92
CA MET A 1 -13.03 -1.77 -22.65
C MET A 1 -12.34 -0.42 -22.85
N GLU A 2 -12.62 0.26 -23.97
CA GLU A 2 -12.02 1.58 -24.32
C GLU A 2 -12.32 2.71 -23.32
N GLU A 3 -13.55 2.80 -22.81
CA GLU A 3 -13.94 3.85 -21.84
C GLU A 3 -13.33 3.65 -20.44
N LYS A 4 -13.21 2.39 -19.98
CA LYS A 4 -12.53 2.02 -18.72
C LYS A 4 -11.05 2.41 -18.77
N ASN A 5 -10.38 2.13 -19.89
CA ASN A 5 -8.97 2.47 -20.08
C ASN A 5 -8.74 3.98 -20.10
N LYS A 6 -9.66 4.75 -20.68
CA LYS A 6 -9.60 6.22 -20.71
C LYS A 6 -9.80 6.84 -19.32
N LEU A 7 -10.68 6.29 -18.50
CA LEU A 7 -10.90 6.72 -17.12
C LEU A 7 -9.66 6.44 -16.25
N SER A 8 -9.08 5.25 -16.37
CA SER A 8 -7.86 4.86 -15.66
C SER A 8 -6.70 5.80 -15.98
N ALA A 9 -6.44 6.06 -17.26
CA ALA A 9 -5.37 6.95 -17.69
C ALA A 9 -5.56 8.38 -17.16
N LYS A 10 -6.78 8.91 -17.19
CA LYS A 10 -7.10 10.23 -16.63
C LYS A 10 -6.90 10.29 -15.11
N MET A 11 -7.24 9.22 -14.40
CA MET A 11 -7.06 9.13 -12.95
C MET A 11 -5.57 9.10 -12.58
N GLU A 12 -4.79 8.30 -13.30
CA GLU A 12 -3.34 8.21 -13.13
C GLU A 12 -2.65 9.56 -13.34
N GLU A 13 -3.03 10.28 -14.41
CA GLU A 13 -2.52 11.62 -14.70
C GLU A 13 -2.83 12.59 -13.55
N GLN A 14 -4.08 12.63 -13.08
CA GLN A 14 -4.50 13.51 -11.98
C GLN A 14 -3.83 13.18 -10.66
N ILE A 15 -3.67 11.89 -10.34
CA ILE A 15 -2.98 11.45 -9.12
C ILE A 15 -1.51 11.87 -9.21
N THR A 16 -0.84 11.59 -10.33
CA THR A 16 0.58 11.93 -10.54
C THR A 16 0.83 13.43 -10.39
N GLU A 17 0.03 14.26 -11.06
CA GLU A 17 0.13 15.72 -10.97
C GLU A 17 -0.05 16.21 -9.52
N LYS A 18 -1.14 15.80 -8.87
CA LYS A 18 -1.45 16.24 -7.51
C LYS A 18 -0.50 15.70 -6.45
N LEU A 19 0.10 14.52 -6.66
CA LEU A 19 1.13 13.99 -5.78
C LEU A 19 2.41 14.83 -5.85
N SER A 20 2.85 15.20 -7.04
CA SER A 20 3.99 16.11 -7.22
C SER A 20 3.76 17.42 -6.45
N ASP A 21 2.58 18.01 -6.61
CA ASP A 21 2.18 19.23 -5.90
C ASP A 21 2.09 19.02 -4.39
N ALA A 22 1.63 17.85 -3.93
CA ALA A 22 1.56 17.51 -2.51
C ALA A 22 2.96 17.49 -1.87
N PHE A 23 3.93 16.79 -2.48
CA PHE A 23 5.29 16.73 -1.97
C PHE A 23 5.94 18.12 -1.91
N GLU A 24 5.79 18.92 -2.97
CA GLU A 24 6.36 20.26 -3.00
C GLU A 24 5.70 21.20 -1.99
N SER A 25 4.37 21.29 -2.02
CA SER A 25 3.64 22.25 -1.20
C SER A 25 3.70 21.92 0.30
N VAL A 26 3.62 20.65 0.69
CA VAL A 26 3.66 20.25 2.11
C VAL A 26 5.06 20.53 2.69
N VAL A 27 6.13 20.11 1.99
CA VAL A 27 7.51 20.36 2.46
C VAL A 27 7.75 21.86 2.62
N LYS A 28 7.34 22.67 1.65
CA LYS A 28 7.45 24.13 1.72
C LYS A 28 6.68 24.71 2.92
N GLN A 29 5.40 24.37 3.05
CA GLN A 29 4.53 24.87 4.13
C GLN A 29 5.06 24.49 5.52
N LYS A 30 5.52 23.26 5.70
CA LYS A 30 6.09 22.78 6.98
C LYS A 30 7.40 23.48 7.30
N ASN A 31 8.25 23.74 6.31
CA ASN A 31 9.48 24.49 6.50
C ASN A 31 9.18 25.92 6.95
N GLU A 32 8.31 26.64 6.24
CA GLU A 32 7.87 27.99 6.61
C GLU A 32 7.22 28.01 8.01
N TYR A 33 6.41 27.01 8.34
CA TYR A 33 5.77 26.89 9.65
C TYR A 33 6.80 26.79 10.77
N TYR A 34 7.80 25.91 10.66
CA TYR A 34 8.80 25.73 11.72
C TYR A 34 9.86 26.82 11.77
N GLN A 35 10.17 27.48 10.64
CA GLN A 35 10.99 28.69 10.65
C GLN A 35 10.34 29.80 11.50
N ASN A 36 9.03 29.98 11.34
CA ASN A 36 8.26 30.98 12.08
C ASN A 36 7.85 30.53 13.50
N ASN A 37 7.94 29.22 13.78
CA ASN A 37 7.57 28.65 15.08
C ASN A 37 8.61 27.61 15.57
N PRO A 38 9.88 27.99 15.84
CA PRO A 38 10.92 27.04 16.22
C PRO A 38 10.57 26.21 17.46
N GLN A 39 9.86 26.81 18.42
CA GLN A 39 9.40 26.18 19.66
C GLN A 39 8.34 25.10 19.45
N LYS A 40 7.77 24.97 18.24
CA LYS A 40 6.77 23.95 17.90
C LYS A 40 7.36 22.74 17.19
N ILE A 41 8.66 22.74 16.93
CA ILE A 41 9.34 21.57 16.38
C ILE A 41 9.11 20.39 17.35
N PRO A 42 8.62 19.23 16.87
CA PRO A 42 8.33 18.11 17.74
C PRO A 42 9.60 17.57 18.40
N GLU A 43 9.46 16.98 19.58
CA GLU A 43 10.57 16.30 20.26
C GLU A 43 10.76 14.88 19.71
N ILE A 44 11.98 14.34 19.74
CA ILE A 44 12.28 12.95 19.32
C ILE A 44 11.36 11.94 20.02
N GLY A 45 11.13 12.10 21.32
CA GLY A 45 10.26 11.23 22.11
C GLY A 45 8.77 11.29 21.72
N SER A 46 8.36 12.27 20.91
CA SER A 46 6.98 12.42 20.45
C SER A 46 6.69 11.72 19.11
N THR A 47 7.71 11.19 18.43
CA THR A 47 7.58 10.53 17.11
C THR A 47 6.52 9.43 17.11
N GLY A 48 6.50 8.55 18.10
CA GLY A 48 5.45 7.53 18.22
C GLY A 48 4.03 8.10 18.26
N LYS A 49 3.82 9.23 18.97
CA LYS A 49 2.52 9.90 19.02
C LYS A 49 2.15 10.54 17.68
N LEU A 50 3.10 11.15 16.98
CA LEU A 50 2.89 11.70 15.64
C LEU A 50 2.42 10.61 14.68
N ILE A 51 3.08 9.44 14.72
CA ILE A 51 2.75 8.28 13.88
C ILE A 51 1.34 7.80 14.19
N SER A 52 1.02 7.56 15.46
CA SER A 52 -0.31 7.09 15.87
C SER A 52 -1.41 8.08 15.51
N SER A 53 -1.18 9.39 15.70
CA SER A 53 -2.15 10.43 15.36
C SER A 53 -2.40 10.49 13.85
N ALA A 54 -1.35 10.52 13.03
CA ALA A 54 -1.47 10.55 11.58
C ALA A 54 -2.16 9.28 11.05
N ALA A 55 -1.81 8.10 11.59
CA ALA A 55 -2.42 6.84 11.21
C ALA A 55 -3.92 6.82 11.53
N LEU A 56 -4.32 7.27 12.72
CA LEU A 56 -5.73 7.35 13.10
C LEU A 56 -6.51 8.34 12.23
N THR A 57 -5.96 9.53 11.98
CA THR A 57 -6.58 10.53 11.11
C THR A 57 -6.76 10.02 9.70
N ASN A 58 -5.73 9.40 9.12
CA ASN A 58 -5.79 8.86 7.76
C ASN A 58 -6.73 7.65 7.66
N SER A 59 -6.75 6.79 8.68
CA SER A 59 -7.69 5.68 8.80
C SER A 59 -9.14 6.17 8.76
N ALA A 60 -9.46 7.22 9.51
CA ALA A 60 -10.79 7.82 9.51
C ALA A 60 -11.15 8.46 8.16
N ILE A 61 -10.19 9.11 7.48
CA ILE A 61 -10.38 9.68 6.14
C ILE A 61 -10.72 8.57 5.14
N SER A 62 -9.88 7.53 5.06
CA SER A 62 -10.07 6.45 4.10
C SER A 62 -11.32 5.62 4.39
N GLY A 63 -11.56 5.30 5.67
CA GLY A 63 -12.79 4.60 6.07
C GLY A 63 -14.04 5.41 5.72
N GLY A 64 -14.03 6.72 5.99
CA GLY A 64 -15.14 7.61 5.65
C GLY A 64 -15.37 7.76 4.15
N ALA A 65 -14.32 7.92 3.35
CA ALA A 65 -14.41 8.02 1.90
C ALA A 65 -14.93 6.72 1.27
N SER A 66 -14.54 5.58 1.83
CA SER A 66 -14.94 4.25 1.38
C SER A 66 -16.39 3.89 1.68
N LEU A 67 -17.10 4.70 2.49
CA LEU A 67 -18.55 4.56 2.67
C LEU A 67 -19.35 5.10 1.49
N ILE A 68 -18.72 5.85 0.57
CA ILE A 68 -19.40 6.46 -0.58
C ILE A 68 -19.69 5.37 -1.63
N PRO A 69 -20.98 5.06 -1.88
CA PRO A 69 -21.32 4.03 -2.83
C PRO A 69 -21.08 4.46 -4.29
N GLY A 70 -20.54 3.55 -5.10
CA GLY A 70 -20.69 3.58 -6.56
C GLY A 70 -19.81 4.52 -7.36
N PRO A 71 -20.29 5.01 -8.51
CA PRO A 71 -19.51 5.90 -9.36
C PRO A 71 -19.00 7.15 -8.62
N TYR A 72 -19.75 7.62 -7.62
CA TYR A 72 -19.33 8.72 -6.74
C TYR A 72 -18.18 8.32 -5.81
N GLY A 73 -18.13 7.06 -5.36
CA GLY A 73 -16.98 6.51 -4.64
C GLY A 73 -15.72 6.59 -5.48
N MET A 74 -15.78 6.21 -6.77
CA MET A 74 -14.65 6.35 -7.71
C MET A 74 -14.17 7.81 -7.88
N LEU A 75 -15.08 8.79 -7.81
CA LEU A 75 -14.69 10.21 -7.86
C LEU A 75 -14.02 10.69 -6.57
N ALA A 76 -14.35 10.08 -5.42
CA ALA A 76 -13.77 10.43 -4.13
C ALA A 76 -12.36 9.86 -3.92
N VAL A 77 -11.95 8.85 -4.69
CA VAL A 77 -10.64 8.18 -4.57
C VAL A 77 -9.47 9.14 -4.73
N VAL A 78 -9.48 9.97 -5.79
CA VAL A 78 -8.38 10.91 -6.04
C VAL A 78 -8.21 11.93 -4.89
N PRO A 79 -9.24 12.70 -4.49
CA PRO A 79 -9.08 13.66 -3.40
C PRO A 79 -8.74 12.97 -2.06
N GLU A 80 -9.25 11.77 -1.80
CA GLU A 80 -8.89 10.96 -0.62
C GLU A 80 -7.39 10.62 -0.60
N ILE A 81 -6.88 10.01 -1.67
CA ILE A 81 -5.46 9.64 -1.82
C ILE A 81 -4.57 10.85 -1.58
N ILE A 82 -4.90 11.98 -2.22
CA ILE A 82 -4.09 13.19 -2.11
C ILE A 82 -4.11 13.72 -0.67
N LEU A 83 -5.25 13.71 0.01
CA LEU A 83 -5.34 14.15 1.41
C LEU A 83 -4.53 13.24 2.35
N VAL A 84 -4.68 11.92 2.24
CA VAL A 84 -3.92 10.94 3.03
C VAL A 84 -2.42 11.10 2.78
N THR A 85 -2.01 11.25 1.52
CA THR A 85 -0.61 11.41 1.14
C THR A 85 -0.03 12.71 1.71
N ARG A 86 -0.77 13.83 1.68
CA ARG A 86 -0.33 15.09 2.30
C ARG A 86 -0.09 14.94 3.81
N ASN A 87 -0.95 14.19 4.50
CA ASN A 87 -0.77 13.90 5.92
C ASN A 87 0.46 13.01 6.16
N GLN A 88 0.70 12.02 5.31
CA GLN A 88 1.90 11.16 5.37
C GLN A 88 3.19 11.95 5.10
N ILE A 89 3.20 12.86 4.12
CA ILE A 89 4.34 13.76 3.85
C ILE A 89 4.60 14.68 5.05
N SER A 90 3.53 15.20 5.65
CA SER A 90 3.64 16.03 6.86
C SER A 90 4.25 15.23 8.03
N LEU A 91 3.82 13.98 8.21
CA LEU A 91 4.40 13.06 9.20
C LEU A 91 5.89 12.83 8.97
N ILE A 92 6.30 12.55 7.72
CA ILE A 92 7.73 12.38 7.35
C ILE A 92 8.52 13.64 7.73
N TYR A 93 8.01 14.81 7.38
CA TYR A 93 8.66 16.08 7.70
C TYR A 93 8.79 16.29 9.21
N ASP A 94 7.74 15.99 9.97
CA ASP A 94 7.71 16.18 11.43
C ASP A 94 8.69 15.27 12.15
N ILE A 95 8.83 14.03 11.67
CA ILE A 95 9.84 13.09 12.16
C ILE A 95 11.24 13.59 11.82
N ALA A 96 11.48 14.08 10.60
CA ALA A 96 12.77 14.65 10.21
C ALA A 96 13.13 15.86 11.07
N ALA A 97 12.17 16.75 11.32
CA ALA A 97 12.35 17.92 12.18
C ALA A 97 12.65 17.53 13.62
N ALA A 98 11.96 16.51 14.15
CA ALA A 98 12.22 15.98 15.50
C ALA A 98 13.66 15.48 15.66
N HIS A 99 14.23 14.86 14.62
CA HIS A 99 15.62 14.38 14.60
C HIS A 99 16.65 15.47 14.22
N GLY A 100 16.24 16.74 14.14
CA GLY A 100 17.13 17.84 13.76
C GLY A 100 17.58 17.81 12.29
N LYS A 101 16.90 17.05 11.42
CA LYS A 101 17.18 16.93 9.99
C LYS A 101 16.30 17.85 9.13
N ARG A 102 15.63 18.83 9.74
CA ARG A 102 14.70 19.77 9.08
C ARG A 102 15.30 20.45 7.85
N ASP A 103 16.53 20.96 7.98
CA ASP A 103 17.19 21.74 6.92
C ASP A 103 17.63 20.89 5.72
N LEU A 104 17.56 19.56 5.85
CA LEU A 104 17.83 18.61 4.79
C LEU A 104 16.57 18.19 4.03
N MET A 105 15.38 18.55 4.54
CA MET A 105 14.12 18.10 3.95
C MET A 105 13.82 18.78 2.62
N THR A 106 13.78 17.97 1.57
CA THR A 106 13.32 18.34 0.24
C THR A 106 12.13 17.47 -0.18
N LYS A 107 11.45 17.86 -1.26
CA LYS A 107 10.36 17.05 -1.84
C LYS A 107 10.86 15.68 -2.30
N GLU A 108 12.10 15.62 -2.79
CA GLU A 108 12.75 14.40 -3.22
C GLU A 108 13.08 13.48 -2.05
N LEU A 109 13.64 14.01 -0.96
CA LEU A 109 13.88 13.21 0.25
C LEU A 109 12.58 12.68 0.85
N ALA A 110 11.54 13.51 0.90
CA ALA A 110 10.22 13.08 1.34
C ALA A 110 9.67 11.94 0.46
N ALA A 111 9.78 12.05 -0.87
CA ALA A 111 9.35 11.01 -1.81
C ALA A 111 10.18 9.73 -1.68
N MET A 112 11.50 9.82 -1.50
CA MET A 112 12.37 8.65 -1.27
C MET A 112 12.00 7.91 0.01
N VAL A 113 11.78 8.61 1.13
CA VAL A 113 11.33 8.00 2.39
C VAL A 113 9.97 7.33 2.22
N PHE A 114 9.04 8.02 1.55
CA PHE A 114 7.70 7.51 1.27
C PHE A 114 7.75 6.20 0.47
N VAL A 115 8.46 6.18 -0.66
CA VAL A 115 8.60 4.99 -1.53
C VAL A 115 9.34 3.87 -0.81
N SER A 116 10.37 4.20 -0.02
CA SER A 116 11.13 3.20 0.76
C SER A 116 10.25 2.47 1.79
N ALA A 117 9.23 3.14 2.33
CA ALA A 117 8.27 2.52 3.23
C ALA A 117 7.26 1.59 2.52
N MET A 118 7.10 1.73 1.20
CA MET A 118 6.21 0.89 0.39
C MET A 118 6.89 -0.39 -0.13
N GLY A 119 8.21 -0.54 0.11
CA GLY A 119 9.03 -1.71 -0.27
C GLY A 119 9.18 -2.01 -1.75
N SER A 120 8.59 -1.21 -2.64
CA SER A 120 8.74 -1.35 -4.08
C SER A 120 10.13 -0.90 -4.54
N GLY A 121 11.09 -1.81 -4.75
CA GLY A 121 12.36 -1.60 -5.47
C GLY A 121 13.30 -0.48 -4.98
N ALA A 122 12.88 0.33 -4.01
CA ALA A 122 13.58 1.50 -3.49
C ALA A 122 14.62 1.14 -2.42
N GLY A 123 14.78 -0.15 -2.11
CA GLY A 123 15.91 -0.63 -1.30
C GLY A 123 17.27 -0.26 -1.89
N SER A 124 17.33 0.14 -3.18
CA SER A 124 18.52 0.70 -3.83
C SER A 124 18.74 2.20 -3.60
N LEU A 125 17.73 2.96 -3.15
CA LEU A 125 17.80 4.42 -2.99
C LEU A 125 18.47 4.85 -1.68
N LEU A 126 18.48 3.95 -0.71
CA LEU A 126 19.05 4.15 0.61
C LEU A 126 20.02 3.00 0.88
N VAL A 127 21.22 3.12 0.34
CA VAL A 127 22.29 2.16 0.60
C VAL A 127 22.85 2.44 1.99
N VAL A 128 22.76 1.44 2.87
CA VAL A 128 23.42 1.48 4.17
C VAL A 128 24.88 1.09 3.97
N HIS A 129 25.79 2.06 4.01
CA HIS A 129 27.23 1.80 4.04
C HIS A 129 27.79 2.25 5.39
N GLY A 130 28.37 1.33 6.17
CA GLY A 130 29.01 1.67 7.45
C GLY A 130 28.10 2.27 8.55
N GLY A 131 26.79 2.02 8.51
CA GLY A 131 25.82 2.55 9.50
C GLY A 131 25.25 3.94 9.18
N LYS A 132 25.49 4.44 7.96
CA LYS A 132 24.96 5.71 7.46
C LYS A 132 24.04 5.48 6.27
N TYR A 133 22.99 6.29 6.16
CA TYR A 133 22.10 6.27 5.02
C TYR A 133 22.64 7.23 3.96
N LEU A 134 23.04 6.70 2.80
CA LEU A 134 23.43 7.52 1.66
C LEU A 134 22.16 8.08 1.00
N VAL A 135 21.86 9.34 1.27
CA VAL A 135 20.75 10.08 0.68
C VAL A 135 21.20 10.75 -0.59
N ARG A 136 21.01 10.07 -1.70
CA ARG A 136 21.41 10.58 -3.00
C ARG A 136 20.64 11.85 -3.39
N ARG A 137 21.35 12.88 -3.86
CA ARG A 137 20.70 14.10 -4.35
C ARG A 137 19.92 13.78 -5.63
N THR A 138 18.61 13.73 -5.51
CA THR A 138 17.75 13.24 -6.59
C THR A 138 17.52 14.34 -7.63
N SER A 139 17.71 14.03 -8.91
CA SER A 139 17.37 14.97 -9.98
C SER A 139 15.86 15.09 -10.16
N LEU A 140 15.38 16.22 -10.69
CA LEU A 140 13.96 16.43 -11.01
C LEU A 140 13.36 15.28 -11.84
N ARG A 141 14.16 14.69 -12.74
CA ARG A 141 13.76 13.56 -13.59
C ARG A 141 13.48 12.29 -12.78
N VAL A 142 14.30 12.00 -11.77
CA VAL A 142 14.07 10.85 -10.89
C VAL A 142 12.84 11.09 -10.03
N PHE A 143 12.66 12.29 -9.48
CA PHE A 143 11.46 12.63 -8.73
C PHE A 143 10.18 12.42 -9.56
N GLN A 144 10.19 12.88 -10.82
CA GLN A 144 9.09 12.64 -11.76
C GLN A 144 8.84 11.15 -11.96
N ARG A 145 9.88 10.33 -12.16
CA ARG A 145 9.75 8.87 -12.26
C ARG A 145 9.15 8.25 -10.99
N LEU A 146 9.59 8.68 -9.80
CA LEU A 146 9.04 8.21 -8.52
C LEU A 146 7.55 8.54 -8.41
N VAL A 147 7.16 9.79 -8.72
CA VAL A 147 5.76 10.22 -8.64
C VAL A 147 4.90 9.51 -9.68
N THR A 148 5.39 9.30 -10.91
CA THR A 148 4.69 8.52 -11.93
C THR A 148 4.52 7.06 -11.51
N ALA A 149 5.57 6.42 -11.00
CA ALA A 149 5.48 5.04 -10.51
C ALA A 149 4.51 4.91 -9.32
N LEU A 150 4.51 5.88 -8.40
CA LEU A 150 3.54 5.96 -7.31
C LEU A 150 2.12 6.15 -7.84
N GLY A 151 1.92 7.08 -8.76
CA GLY A 151 0.62 7.33 -9.39
C GLY A 151 0.07 6.10 -10.09
N GLY A 152 0.92 5.40 -10.84
CA GLY A 152 0.61 4.13 -11.49
C GLY A 152 0.23 3.04 -10.50
N LYS A 153 1.06 2.77 -9.48
CA LYS A 153 0.78 1.75 -8.46
C LYS A 153 -0.49 2.04 -7.66
N ILE A 154 -0.68 3.29 -7.22
CA ILE A 154 -1.88 3.70 -6.48
C ILE A 154 -3.12 3.58 -7.36
N THR A 155 -3.03 4.00 -8.63
CA THR A 155 -4.13 3.88 -9.60
C THR A 155 -4.47 2.42 -9.87
N GLN A 156 -3.46 1.59 -10.12
CA GLN A 156 -3.61 0.16 -10.29
C GLN A 156 -4.22 -0.47 -9.06
N GLN A 157 -3.77 -0.12 -7.85
CA GLN A 157 -4.33 -0.66 -6.62
C GLN A 157 -5.79 -0.21 -6.43
N ALA A 158 -6.12 1.06 -6.66
CA ALA A 158 -7.50 1.54 -6.60
C ALA A 158 -8.42 0.89 -7.66
N LEU A 159 -7.88 0.51 -8.83
CA LEU A 159 -8.63 -0.10 -9.94
C LEU A 159 -8.68 -1.64 -9.89
N LYS A 160 -7.62 -2.27 -9.37
CA LYS A 160 -7.45 -3.72 -9.18
C LYS A 160 -8.05 -4.19 -7.87
N SER A 161 -8.16 -3.33 -6.85
CA SER A 161 -8.71 -3.76 -5.58
C SER A 161 -10.10 -4.31 -5.85
N THR A 162 -10.19 -5.61 -5.63
CA THR A 162 -11.43 -6.35 -5.63
C THR A 162 -11.82 -6.45 -4.17
N ILE A 163 -12.03 -5.33 -3.49
CA ILE A 163 -12.49 -5.31 -2.08
C ILE A 163 -13.96 -5.80 -1.98
N SER A 164 -14.46 -6.47 -3.02
CA SER A 164 -15.84 -6.47 -3.50
C SER A 164 -16.37 -5.06 -3.74
N LYS A 165 -16.86 -4.80 -4.94
CA LYS A 165 -17.69 -3.62 -5.18
C LYS A 165 -18.97 -3.80 -4.33
N TRP A 166 -19.00 -3.19 -3.15
CA TRP A 166 -20.20 -2.84 -2.36
C TRP A 166 -20.83 -3.92 -1.47
N LEU A 167 -20.17 -4.27 -0.36
CA LEU A 167 -20.91 -4.57 0.87
C LEU A 167 -20.84 -3.35 1.82
N PRO A 168 -21.96 -2.75 2.25
CA PRO A 168 -21.93 -1.62 3.17
C PRO A 168 -21.12 -1.93 4.44
N GLY A 169 -20.04 -1.18 4.69
CA GLY A 169 -19.24 -1.25 5.91
C GLY A 169 -17.92 -2.04 5.83
N VAL A 170 -17.84 -3.15 5.07
CA VAL A 170 -16.65 -4.01 5.02
C VAL A 170 -15.47 -3.32 4.30
N GLY A 171 -15.74 -2.68 3.14
CA GLY A 171 -14.70 -1.95 2.41
C GLY A 171 -14.14 -0.75 3.16
N ALA A 172 -14.98 -0.10 3.97
CA ALA A 172 -14.56 1.03 4.81
C ALA A 172 -13.62 0.60 5.94
N ALA A 173 -13.94 -0.48 6.64
CA ALA A 173 -13.08 -1.05 7.66
C ALA A 173 -11.73 -1.51 7.08
N ALA A 174 -11.75 -2.21 5.94
CA ALA A 174 -10.54 -2.68 5.26
C ALA A 174 -9.63 -1.51 4.83
N MET A 175 -10.19 -0.46 4.23
CA MET A 175 -9.42 0.72 3.82
C MET A 175 -8.91 1.52 5.03
N ALA A 176 -9.69 1.62 6.10
CA ALA A 176 -9.27 2.24 7.34
C ALA A 176 -8.07 1.49 7.95
N ALA A 177 -8.11 0.16 8.00
CA ALA A 177 -7.04 -0.71 8.47
C ALA A 177 -5.77 -0.59 7.62
N TRP A 178 -5.93 -0.71 6.29
CA TRP A 178 -4.86 -0.54 5.32
C TRP A 178 -4.14 0.79 5.50
N THR A 179 -4.89 1.89 5.52
CA THR A 179 -4.33 3.24 5.57
C THR A 179 -3.64 3.50 6.91
N ASN A 180 -4.18 2.94 8.00
CA ASN A 180 -3.55 2.98 9.31
C ASN A 180 -2.17 2.31 9.28
N TYR A 181 -2.13 1.05 8.81
CA TYR A 181 -0.89 0.27 8.74
C TYR A 181 0.16 0.94 7.85
N LEU A 182 -0.23 1.36 6.64
CA LEU A 182 0.69 2.02 5.71
C LEU A 182 1.25 3.32 6.29
N THR A 183 0.41 4.14 6.93
CA THR A 183 0.86 5.37 7.59
C THR A 183 1.85 5.07 8.73
N ARG A 184 1.62 3.99 9.50
CA ARG A 184 2.57 3.54 10.52
C ARG A 184 3.89 3.08 9.92
N GLN A 185 3.86 2.33 8.82
CA GLN A 185 5.08 1.88 8.14
C GLN A 185 5.90 3.06 7.62
N ILE A 186 5.25 4.05 7.00
CA ILE A 186 5.88 5.31 6.59
C ILE A 186 6.54 6.00 7.79
N GLY A 187 5.83 6.11 8.92
CA GLY A 187 6.36 6.69 10.14
C GLY A 187 7.56 5.95 10.73
N LYS A 188 7.46 4.60 10.82
CA LYS A 188 8.56 3.74 11.30
C LYS A 188 9.79 3.88 10.41
N LYS A 189 9.60 3.87 9.09
CA LYS A 189 10.70 3.99 8.11
C LYS A 189 11.33 5.38 8.12
N ALA A 190 10.53 6.44 8.22
CA ALA A 190 11.05 7.79 8.41
C ALA A 190 11.88 7.88 9.70
N THR A 191 11.41 7.28 10.80
CA THR A 191 12.15 7.26 12.07
C THR A 191 13.48 6.53 11.92
N GLU A 192 13.47 5.34 11.30
CA GLU A 192 14.67 4.54 11.01
C GLU A 192 15.72 5.36 10.23
N ILE A 193 15.29 6.02 9.15
CA ILE A 193 16.16 6.81 8.27
C ILE A 193 16.71 8.04 9.00
N PHE A 194 15.86 8.84 9.65
CA PHE A 194 16.26 10.11 10.26
C PHE A 194 16.97 9.96 11.61
N SER A 195 16.87 8.79 12.24
CA SER A 195 17.68 8.44 13.41
C SER A 195 19.16 8.24 13.07
N SER A 196 19.49 8.12 11.79
CA SER A 196 20.84 7.82 11.30
C SER A 196 21.50 9.07 10.70
N GLU A 197 22.82 9.00 10.47
CA GLU A 197 23.50 10.01 9.66
C GLU A 197 23.09 9.89 8.19
N LEU A 198 22.86 11.04 7.55
CA LEU A 198 22.51 11.14 6.14
C LEU A 198 23.71 11.71 5.39
N GLU A 199 24.22 10.97 4.40
CA GLU A 199 25.32 11.41 3.54
C GLU A 199 24.80 11.60 2.11
N PHE A 200 25.06 12.77 1.51
CA PHE A 200 24.55 13.08 0.18
C PHE A 200 25.60 12.81 -0.90
N GLU A 201 25.34 11.85 -1.78
CA GLU A 201 26.17 11.60 -2.97
C GLU A 201 25.60 12.27 -4.22
N ASP A 202 26.48 12.97 -4.95
CA ASP A 202 26.16 13.73 -6.16
C ASP A 202 26.23 12.90 -7.47
N ASN A 203 26.74 11.65 -7.47
CA ASN A 203 27.04 10.90 -8.71
C ASN A 203 26.93 9.36 -8.61
N ILE A 204 25.85 8.74 -9.10
CA ILE A 204 25.68 7.31 -9.58
C ILE A 204 24.33 7.08 -10.31
N ILE A 205 24.21 7.30 -11.62
CA ILE A 205 23.25 6.56 -12.48
C ILE A 205 21.74 6.90 -12.31
N ASP A 206 21.04 6.94 -13.45
CA ASP A 206 19.58 6.99 -13.52
C ASP A 206 19.00 5.85 -12.70
N ILE A 207 18.09 6.15 -11.79
CA ILE A 207 17.34 5.11 -11.11
C ILE A 207 16.56 4.36 -12.19
N GLU A 208 17.02 3.15 -12.51
CA GLU A 208 16.12 2.05 -12.84
C GLU A 208 15.30 1.86 -11.57
N LEU A 209 14.17 2.57 -11.50
CA LEU A 209 13.03 1.97 -10.84
C LEU A 209 12.95 0.63 -11.54
N ILE A 210 13.18 -0.45 -10.79
CA ILE A 210 12.76 -1.75 -11.28
C ILE A 210 11.26 -1.53 -11.46
N GLU A 211 10.86 -1.26 -12.70
CA GLU A 211 9.49 -1.48 -13.12
C GLU A 211 9.28 -2.93 -12.72
N GLU A 212 8.57 -3.14 -11.60
CA GLU A 212 7.96 -4.43 -11.37
C GLU A 212 7.29 -4.74 -12.69
N LYS A 213 7.78 -5.79 -13.38
CA LYS A 213 7.14 -6.32 -14.57
C LYS A 213 5.73 -6.72 -14.16
N GLU A 214 4.83 -5.76 -14.09
CA GLU A 214 3.41 -6.02 -14.06
C GLU A 214 3.04 -6.48 -15.47
N ASN A 215 2.53 -7.71 -15.52
CA ASN A 215 1.82 -8.26 -16.66
C ASN A 215 2.63 -8.42 -17.94
N SER A 216 3.77 -9.12 -17.86
CA SER A 216 4.06 -10.08 -18.93
C SER A 216 3.50 -11.43 -18.48
N PRO A 217 2.66 -12.11 -19.29
CA PRO A 217 2.43 -13.55 -19.10
C PRO A 217 3.82 -14.16 -18.98
N ALA A 218 4.06 -14.97 -17.94
CA ALA A 218 5.38 -15.50 -17.69
C ALA A 218 5.95 -16.11 -18.98
N GLU A 219 7.06 -15.54 -19.46
CA GLU A 219 7.79 -16.05 -20.64
C GLU A 219 8.36 -17.46 -20.36
N ASP A 220 8.33 -17.89 -19.10
CA ASP A 220 8.56 -19.25 -18.66
C ASP A 220 7.25 -19.83 -18.10
N GLY A 221 6.69 -20.86 -18.74
CA GLY A 221 5.37 -21.45 -18.43
C GLY A 221 5.22 -22.10 -17.03
N SER A 222 6.14 -21.83 -16.11
CA SER A 222 6.18 -22.33 -14.74
C SER A 222 5.65 -21.33 -13.69
N LYS A 223 5.77 -20.01 -13.92
CA LYS A 223 5.46 -18.98 -12.90
C LYS A 223 4.09 -18.36 -13.16
N LYS A 224 3.17 -18.48 -12.19
CA LYS A 224 1.84 -17.84 -12.24
C LYS A 224 1.93 -16.36 -11.88
N SER A 225 0.92 -15.58 -12.26
CA SER A 225 0.83 -14.14 -11.95
C SER A 225 0.58 -13.85 -10.46
N ASN A 226 0.86 -12.63 -10.00
CA ASN A 226 0.58 -12.21 -8.62
C ASN A 226 -0.93 -12.30 -8.30
N ASP A 227 -1.78 -11.91 -9.25
CA ASP A 227 -3.23 -12.00 -9.13
C ASP A 227 -3.67 -13.46 -8.91
N TYR A 228 -3.02 -14.42 -9.56
CA TYR A 228 -3.30 -15.84 -9.36
C TYR A 228 -3.04 -16.26 -7.90
N TYR A 229 -1.88 -15.91 -7.35
CA TYR A 229 -1.52 -16.29 -5.98
C TYR A 229 -2.38 -15.59 -4.93
N LYS A 230 -2.78 -14.33 -5.15
CA LYS A 230 -3.76 -13.65 -4.29
C LYS A 230 -5.10 -14.37 -4.29
N ILE A 231 -5.65 -14.67 -5.46
CA ILE A 231 -6.96 -15.33 -5.58
C ILE A 231 -6.89 -16.77 -5.05
N GLN A 232 -5.76 -17.46 -5.20
CA GLN A 232 -5.52 -18.76 -4.57
C GLN A 232 -5.57 -18.65 -3.03
N ALA A 233 -4.92 -17.65 -2.44
CA ALA A 233 -4.94 -17.42 -1.00
C ALA A 233 -6.37 -17.11 -0.48
N LEU A 234 -7.15 -16.31 -1.22
CA LEU A 234 -8.56 -16.04 -0.92
C LEU A 234 -9.43 -17.29 -1.04
N SER A 235 -9.23 -18.08 -2.10
CA SER A 235 -9.95 -19.34 -2.30
C SER A 235 -9.67 -20.36 -1.20
N ASN A 236 -8.41 -20.43 -0.74
CA ASN A 236 -8.04 -21.29 0.38
C ASN A 236 -8.68 -20.83 1.70
N LEU A 237 -8.78 -19.52 1.92
CA LEU A 237 -9.46 -18.95 3.09
C LEU A 237 -10.94 -19.35 3.12
N MET A 238 -11.68 -19.12 2.03
CA MET A 238 -13.10 -19.52 1.91
C MET A 238 -13.34 -21.01 2.19
N LYS A 239 -12.38 -21.87 1.85
CA LYS A 239 -12.53 -23.33 2.02
C LYS A 239 -12.12 -23.83 3.40
N ILE A 240 -11.48 -23.01 4.23
CA ILE A 240 -10.70 -23.48 5.38
C ILE A 240 -11.56 -24.10 6.48
N ASP A 241 -12.81 -23.67 6.60
CA ASP A 241 -13.76 -24.15 7.60
C ASP A 241 -14.63 -25.33 7.08
N GLY A 242 -14.46 -25.71 5.80
CA GLY A 242 -15.21 -26.75 5.13
C GLY A 242 -16.64 -26.38 4.75
N LYS A 243 -17.04 -25.11 4.88
CA LYS A 243 -18.35 -24.58 4.49
C LYS A 243 -18.15 -23.38 3.56
N SER A 244 -18.34 -23.60 2.27
CA SER A 244 -18.35 -22.47 1.33
C SER A 244 -19.69 -21.77 1.39
N ASP A 245 -19.72 -20.56 1.94
CA ASP A 245 -20.89 -19.70 1.89
C ASP A 245 -21.14 -19.21 0.45
N GLU A 246 -22.41 -19.04 0.07
CA GLU A 246 -22.78 -18.59 -1.28
C GLU A 246 -22.28 -17.16 -1.56
N GLU A 247 -22.22 -16.29 -0.55
CA GLU A 247 -21.76 -14.90 -0.69
C GLU A 247 -20.24 -14.83 -0.94
N GLU A 248 -19.45 -15.63 -0.22
CA GLU A 248 -18.00 -15.72 -0.41
C GLU A 248 -17.63 -16.31 -1.78
N LEU A 249 -18.35 -17.35 -2.19
CA LEU A 249 -18.15 -18.00 -3.49
C LEU A 249 -18.48 -17.05 -4.64
N ALA A 250 -19.56 -16.27 -4.52
CA ALA A 250 -19.91 -15.24 -5.50
C ALA A 250 -18.83 -14.15 -5.60
N LEU A 251 -18.23 -13.75 -4.47
CA LEU A 251 -17.17 -12.75 -4.40
C LEU A 251 -15.90 -13.25 -5.12
N ILE A 252 -15.47 -14.49 -4.84
CA ILE A 252 -14.30 -15.09 -5.48
C ILE A 252 -14.53 -15.33 -6.97
N ALA A 253 -15.69 -15.86 -7.37
CA ALA A 253 -16.02 -16.10 -8.78
C ALA A 253 -16.00 -14.80 -9.59
N SER A 254 -16.61 -13.73 -9.05
CA SER A 254 -16.58 -12.41 -9.68
C SER A 254 -15.17 -11.84 -9.81
N THR A 255 -14.32 -12.09 -8.81
CA THR A 255 -12.90 -11.69 -8.80
C THR A 255 -12.12 -12.39 -9.92
N ILE A 256 -12.31 -13.70 -10.08
CA ILE A 256 -11.69 -14.48 -11.17
C ILE A 256 -12.13 -13.97 -12.55
N GLU A 257 -13.43 -13.73 -12.73
CA GLU A 257 -13.96 -13.26 -14.02
C GLU A 257 -13.38 -11.91 -14.42
N GLN A 258 -13.32 -10.96 -13.47
CA GLN A 258 -12.85 -9.59 -13.71
C GLN A 258 -11.32 -9.45 -13.79
N SER A 259 -10.58 -10.47 -13.35
CA SER A 259 -9.12 -10.48 -13.38
C SER A 259 -8.55 -10.57 -14.80
N ASN A 260 -7.32 -10.08 -14.98
CA ASN A 260 -6.55 -10.18 -16.22
C ASN A 260 -5.78 -11.52 -16.34
N LEU A 261 -6.18 -12.54 -15.60
CA LEU A 261 -5.59 -13.88 -15.63
C LEU A 261 -5.73 -14.54 -17.01
N THR A 262 -4.77 -15.40 -17.36
CA THR A 262 -4.89 -16.22 -18.56
C THR A 262 -6.02 -17.24 -18.41
N PRO A 263 -6.60 -17.75 -19.51
CA PRO A 263 -7.62 -18.79 -19.44
C PRO A 263 -7.17 -20.02 -18.63
N GLU A 264 -5.90 -20.41 -18.73
CA GLU A 264 -5.32 -21.55 -18.00
C GLU A 264 -5.25 -21.26 -16.49
N GLU A 265 -4.90 -20.04 -16.10
CA GLU A 265 -4.90 -19.61 -14.70
C GLU A 265 -6.32 -19.63 -14.12
N LYS A 266 -7.31 -19.11 -14.86
CA LYS A 266 -8.72 -19.12 -14.43
C LYS A 266 -9.24 -20.54 -14.23
N ILE A 267 -8.95 -21.46 -15.16
CA ILE A 267 -9.33 -22.87 -15.04
C ILE A 267 -8.68 -23.51 -13.81
N SER A 268 -7.40 -23.22 -13.56
CA SER A 268 -6.66 -23.72 -12.40
C SER A 268 -7.23 -23.22 -11.06
N LEU A 269 -7.70 -21.97 -11.00
CA LEU A 269 -8.36 -21.44 -9.80
C LEU A 269 -9.74 -22.06 -9.58
N ILE A 270 -10.53 -22.21 -10.64
CA ILE A 270 -11.86 -22.83 -10.56
C ILE A 270 -11.77 -24.29 -10.10
N SER A 271 -10.77 -25.03 -10.60
CA SER A 271 -10.53 -26.40 -10.13
C SER A 271 -10.06 -26.44 -8.67
N ASN A 272 -9.23 -25.48 -8.24
CA ASN A 272 -8.83 -25.35 -6.85
C ASN A 272 -10.04 -25.03 -5.93
N ILE A 273 -10.96 -24.16 -6.33
CA ILE A 273 -12.17 -23.84 -5.55
C ILE A 273 -13.00 -25.11 -5.29
N SER A 274 -13.04 -26.02 -6.25
CA SER A 274 -13.80 -27.27 -6.15
C SER A 274 -13.05 -28.37 -5.37
N SER A 275 -11.79 -28.16 -4.98
CA SER A 275 -10.97 -29.14 -4.27
C SER A 275 -10.83 -28.80 -2.78
N THR A 276 -10.64 -29.82 -1.95
CA THR A 276 -10.33 -29.65 -0.51
C THR A 276 -8.87 -29.28 -0.25
N GLU A 277 -8.04 -29.17 -1.28
CA GLU A 277 -6.62 -28.88 -1.15
C GLU A 277 -6.40 -27.37 -0.96
N THR A 278 -5.69 -27.00 0.11
CA THR A 278 -5.35 -25.60 0.45
C THR A 278 -3.87 -25.31 0.23
N LYS A 279 -3.37 -25.62 -0.97
CA LYS A 279 -1.98 -25.34 -1.32
C LYS A 279 -1.78 -23.83 -1.48
N LEU A 280 -0.78 -23.28 -0.80
CA LEU A 280 -0.42 -21.86 -0.87
C LEU A 280 0.97 -21.75 -1.52
N GLU A 281 1.00 -21.35 -2.79
CA GLU A 281 2.22 -21.15 -3.56
C GLU A 281 2.44 -19.66 -3.83
N GLY A 282 3.69 -19.26 -4.08
CA GLY A 282 4.00 -17.91 -4.54
C GLY A 282 3.76 -16.80 -3.51
N ILE A 283 3.52 -17.14 -2.24
CA ILE A 283 3.32 -16.16 -1.17
C ILE A 283 4.57 -15.31 -0.95
N GLU A 284 5.75 -15.89 -1.18
CA GLU A 284 7.03 -15.20 -1.18
C GLU A 284 7.11 -14.10 -2.24
N ILE A 285 6.47 -14.30 -3.40
CA ILE A 285 6.43 -13.28 -4.46
C ILE A 285 5.55 -12.10 -4.03
N ILE A 286 4.49 -12.36 -3.28
CA ILE A 286 3.62 -11.33 -2.70
C ILE A 286 4.35 -10.60 -1.56
N ALA A 287 5.08 -11.35 -0.71
CA ALA A 287 5.84 -10.81 0.43
C ALA A 287 6.92 -9.80 -0.01
N ASP A 288 7.48 -9.95 -1.20
CA ASP A 288 8.46 -9.02 -1.78
C ASP A 288 7.87 -7.63 -2.07
N SER A 289 6.53 -7.49 -2.06
CA SER A 289 5.84 -6.21 -2.27
C SER A 289 4.91 -5.89 -1.10
N PRO A 290 5.30 -4.97 -0.19
CA PRO A 290 4.46 -4.59 0.94
C PRO A 290 3.08 -4.11 0.55
N SER A 291 2.93 -3.39 -0.57
CA SER A 291 1.61 -2.97 -1.04
C SER A 291 0.74 -4.16 -1.42
N GLU A 292 1.31 -5.17 -2.07
CA GLU A 292 0.58 -6.39 -2.44
C GLU A 292 0.24 -7.23 -1.21
N SER A 293 1.17 -7.29 -0.26
CA SER A 293 1.04 -7.98 1.02
C SER A 293 -0.09 -7.41 1.88
N ILE A 294 -0.15 -6.08 2.05
CA ILE A 294 -1.22 -5.43 2.80
C ILE A 294 -2.56 -5.62 2.08
N SER A 295 -2.55 -5.73 0.74
CA SER A 295 -3.78 -5.79 -0.08
C SER A 295 -4.42 -7.14 0.13
N LEU A 296 -3.60 -8.18 0.05
CA LEU A 296 -4.04 -9.54 0.29
C LEU A 296 -4.61 -9.69 1.70
N ILE A 297 -3.96 -9.16 2.73
CA ILE A 297 -4.49 -9.24 4.10
C ILE A 297 -5.82 -8.47 4.24
N ALA A 298 -5.93 -7.29 3.66
CA ALA A 298 -7.17 -6.53 3.68
C ALA A 298 -8.32 -7.26 2.96
N GLU A 299 -8.04 -7.84 1.79
CA GLU A 299 -9.00 -8.65 1.01
C GLU A 299 -9.40 -9.92 1.75
N MET A 300 -8.47 -10.59 2.42
CA MET A 300 -8.74 -11.76 3.25
C MET A 300 -9.63 -11.43 4.45
N ILE A 301 -9.35 -10.31 5.15
CA ILE A 301 -10.20 -9.86 6.26
C ILE A 301 -11.58 -9.46 5.77
N ALA A 302 -11.68 -8.84 4.59
CA ALA A 302 -12.95 -8.48 4.00
C ALA A 302 -13.78 -9.71 3.62
N LEU A 303 -13.15 -10.72 3.01
CA LEU A 303 -13.78 -12.00 2.67
C LEU A 303 -14.33 -12.68 3.92
N ALA A 304 -13.50 -12.86 4.96
CA ALA A 304 -13.91 -13.49 6.22
C ALA A 304 -14.92 -12.65 7.05
N LYS A 305 -15.19 -11.41 6.66
CA LYS A 305 -16.24 -10.57 7.27
C LYS A 305 -17.52 -10.54 6.43
N ALA A 306 -17.55 -11.18 5.26
CA ALA A 306 -18.68 -11.09 4.32
C ALA A 306 -20.00 -11.53 4.96
N ASP A 307 -19.97 -12.63 5.71
CA ASP A 307 -21.12 -13.21 6.43
C ASP A 307 -21.40 -12.53 7.80
N GLY A 308 -20.60 -11.52 8.16
CA GLY A 308 -20.71 -10.76 9.41
C GLY A 308 -19.94 -11.33 10.60
N LYS A 309 -19.24 -12.49 10.51
CA LYS A 309 -18.41 -13.04 11.59
C LYS A 309 -17.20 -13.83 11.09
N ILE A 310 -16.01 -13.32 11.37
CA ILE A 310 -14.77 -14.08 11.16
C ILE A 310 -14.74 -15.32 12.07
N HIS A 311 -14.71 -16.51 11.46
CA HIS A 311 -14.50 -17.78 12.13
C HIS A 311 -13.06 -17.92 12.68
N ILE A 312 -12.89 -18.73 13.72
CA ILE A 312 -11.57 -18.92 14.35
C ILE A 312 -10.56 -19.52 13.36
N THR A 313 -10.99 -20.44 12.50
CA THR A 313 -10.16 -21.08 11.47
C THR A 313 -9.68 -20.08 10.42
N GLU A 314 -10.56 -19.19 9.96
CA GLU A 314 -10.24 -18.08 9.07
C GLU A 314 -9.25 -17.11 9.71
N LYS A 315 -9.51 -16.70 10.95
CA LYS A 315 -8.61 -15.82 11.70
C LYS A 315 -7.21 -16.43 11.84
N LEU A 316 -7.11 -17.73 12.14
CA LEU A 316 -5.83 -18.44 12.22
C LEU A 316 -5.13 -18.50 10.85
N TYR A 317 -5.88 -18.74 9.78
CA TYR A 317 -5.35 -18.74 8.42
C TYR A 317 -4.83 -17.35 8.00
N ILE A 318 -5.60 -16.28 8.26
CA ILE A 318 -5.18 -14.89 8.01
C ILE A 318 -3.89 -14.57 8.77
N LYS A 319 -3.76 -14.99 10.04
CA LYS A 319 -2.52 -14.82 10.80
C LYS A 319 -1.35 -15.60 10.22
N GLN A 320 -1.58 -16.83 9.77
CA GLN A 320 -0.54 -17.64 9.13
C GLN A 320 -0.03 -16.98 7.86
N VAL A 321 -0.94 -16.55 6.97
CA VAL A 321 -0.59 -15.84 5.74
C VAL A 321 0.07 -14.50 6.07
N GLY A 322 -0.47 -13.75 7.03
CA GLY A 322 0.11 -12.49 7.52
C GLY A 322 1.55 -12.64 7.97
N LYS A 323 1.85 -13.69 8.73
CA LYS A 323 3.23 -13.97 9.16
C LYS A 323 4.17 -14.25 7.98
N MET A 324 3.69 -14.97 6.95
CA MET A 324 4.47 -15.22 5.73
C MET A 324 4.73 -13.93 4.94
N LEU A 325 3.81 -12.97 5.01
CA LEU A 325 3.91 -11.64 4.41
C LEU A 325 4.65 -10.61 5.30
N GLY A 326 5.19 -11.04 6.44
CA GLY A 326 5.98 -10.18 7.34
C GLY A 326 5.18 -9.35 8.36
N PHE A 327 3.87 -9.61 8.53
CA PHE A 327 3.06 -8.98 9.56
C PHE A 327 3.21 -9.69 10.91
N SER A 328 3.11 -8.91 12.00
CA SER A 328 2.97 -9.48 13.34
C SER A 328 1.52 -9.83 13.64
N ASP A 329 1.29 -10.75 14.58
CA ASP A 329 -0.05 -11.07 15.09
C ASP A 329 -0.80 -9.81 15.57
N SER A 330 -0.09 -8.86 16.19
CA SER A 330 -0.69 -7.60 16.62
C SER A 330 -1.13 -6.72 15.47
N ASP A 331 -0.38 -6.68 14.36
CA ASP A 331 -0.77 -5.91 13.18
C ASP A 331 -2.06 -6.50 12.59
N ILE A 332 -2.15 -7.84 12.50
CA ILE A 332 -3.34 -8.52 11.99
C ILE A 332 -4.56 -8.32 12.90
N GLU A 333 -4.38 -8.37 14.22
CA GLU A 333 -5.47 -8.10 15.18
C GLU A 333 -5.97 -6.65 15.10
N GLU A 334 -5.07 -5.69 14.91
CA GLU A 334 -5.44 -4.28 14.68
C GLU A 334 -6.25 -4.14 13.38
N MET A 335 -5.83 -4.81 12.30
CA MET A 335 -6.55 -4.78 11.02
C MET A 335 -7.91 -5.48 11.07
N ILE A 336 -8.05 -6.56 11.85
CA ILE A 336 -9.33 -7.25 12.06
C ILE A 336 -10.30 -6.40 12.89
N SER A 337 -9.78 -5.65 13.88
CA SER A 337 -10.58 -4.88 14.83
C SER A 337 -11.03 -3.51 14.29
N ALA A 338 -10.41 -3.04 13.21
CA ALA A 338 -10.83 -1.86 12.45
C ALA A 338 -12.10 -2.15 11.64
#